data_AF-A0A968PCU2-F1
#
_entry.id   AF-A0A968PCU2-F1
#
_cell.length_a   1.000
_cell.length_b   1.000
_cell.length_c   1.000
_cell.angle_alpha   90.00
_cell.angle_beta   90.00
_cell.angle_gamma   90.00
#
_symmetry.space_group_name_H-M   'P 1'
#
loop_
_entity.id
_entity.type
_entity.pdbx_description
1 polymer ?
#
loop_
_entity_poly.entity_id
_entity_poly.type
_entity_poly.pdbx_seq_one_letter_code
_entity_poly.pdbx_strand_id
1 'polypeptide(L)'
;MGKTSLLRWVERHVGEVWPGWPVVWVDAGALDERSPMGLMRAIEESLKEERPSLFPMVLLVDEAAALAAPGNGFDASFLGLLRAAGQKQQLVWVSTSHADLHQLFHEDHLTSPFLNDSLKIQVGALEAEAADALLAQELGKRWALAVLEEAGRLPYPLQWMADALFRDPVLDRAADAMREALEPAFDSWWRWRDGDEKRLLGACVVGVELAGLASHDRRILRRLVARGLILEDAGRFTLPGAAWRDFVAEHRHG
;
A
#
# COMPACT_ATOMS: atom_id res chain seq x y z
N MET A 1 3.12 -2.24 -2.75
CA MET A 1 3.04 -0.94 -3.46
C MET A 1 3.74 0.22 -2.73
N GLY A 2 4.82 0.01 -1.96
CA GLY A 2 5.61 1.13 -1.41
C GLY A 2 4.93 2.03 -0.36
N LYS A 3 3.78 1.64 0.21
CA LYS A 3 3.04 2.45 1.20
C LYS A 3 3.85 2.69 2.48
N THR A 4 4.46 1.64 3.02
CA THR A 4 5.38 1.74 4.18
C THR A 4 6.55 2.68 3.88
N SER A 5 7.16 2.60 2.69
CA SER A 5 8.24 3.51 2.28
C SER A 5 7.78 4.97 2.21
N LEU A 6 6.56 5.23 1.74
CA LEU A 6 5.96 6.57 1.78
C LEU A 6 5.69 7.03 3.22
N LEU A 7 5.22 6.15 4.09
CA LEU A 7 5.02 6.48 5.51
C LEU A 7 6.35 6.80 6.20
N ARG A 8 7.44 6.08 5.87
CA ARG A 8 8.81 6.40 6.31
C ARG A 8 9.34 7.71 5.72
N TRP A 9 8.91 8.07 4.52
CA TRP A 9 9.18 9.39 3.98
C TRP A 9 8.46 10.47 4.78
N VAL A 10 7.19 10.27 5.14
CA VAL A 10 6.44 11.19 6.01
C VAL A 10 7.16 11.34 7.35
N GLU A 11 7.53 10.24 8.01
CA GLU A 11 8.28 10.25 9.28
C GLU A 11 9.49 11.19 9.26
N ARG A 12 10.25 11.18 8.16
CA ARG A 12 11.47 12.01 8.02
C ARG A 12 11.20 13.49 7.80
N HIS A 13 10.08 13.86 7.18
CA HIS A 13 9.80 15.24 6.76
C HIS A 13 8.69 15.91 7.57
N VAL A 14 7.94 15.15 8.36
CA VAL A 14 6.79 15.67 9.10
C VAL A 14 7.20 16.75 10.12
N GLY A 15 8.44 16.71 10.63
CA GLY A 15 8.98 17.74 11.51
C GLY A 15 9.14 19.12 10.87
N GLU A 16 9.22 19.20 9.54
CA GLU A 16 9.25 20.48 8.80
C GLU A 16 7.87 21.16 8.82
N VAL A 17 6.80 20.36 8.87
CA VAL A 17 5.41 20.83 8.85
C VAL A 17 4.86 20.99 10.27
N TRP A 18 5.23 20.10 11.20
CA TRP A 18 4.86 20.15 12.62
C TRP A 18 6.09 20.15 13.54
N PRO A 19 6.82 21.28 13.64
CA PRO A 19 8.01 21.37 14.47
C PRO A 19 7.72 21.08 15.95
N GLY A 20 8.55 20.24 16.56
CA GLY A 20 8.48 19.90 17.99
C GLY A 20 7.41 18.85 18.36
N TRP A 21 6.55 18.46 17.41
CA TRP A 21 5.60 17.39 17.62
C TRP A 21 6.33 16.04 17.62
N PRO A 22 6.06 15.17 18.59
CA PRO A 22 6.58 13.81 18.56
C PRO A 22 5.94 13.06 17.41
N VAL A 23 6.75 12.23 16.76
CA VAL A 23 6.32 11.34 15.68
C VAL A 23 6.36 9.93 16.21
N VAL A 24 5.22 9.25 16.18
CA VAL A 24 5.05 7.90 16.72
C VAL A 24 4.74 6.97 15.55
N TRP A 25 5.50 5.90 15.44
CA TRP A 25 5.28 4.84 14.46
C TRP A 25 4.65 3.63 15.13
N VAL A 26 3.56 3.13 14.57
CA VAL A 26 2.92 1.89 15.01
C VAL A 26 2.69 0.99 13.80
N ASP A 27 3.16 -0.26 13.90
CA ASP A 27 2.73 -1.33 13.00
C ASP A 27 1.49 -2.00 13.60
N ALA A 28 0.31 -1.73 13.05
CA ALA A 28 -0.95 -2.27 13.55
C ALA A 28 -1.05 -3.80 13.37
N GLY A 29 -0.34 -4.36 12.39
CA GLY A 29 -0.30 -5.80 12.15
C GLY A 29 0.50 -6.55 13.23
N ALA A 30 1.48 -5.89 13.82
CA ALA A 30 2.41 -6.42 14.81
C ALA A 30 2.04 -6.11 16.28
N LEU A 31 0.91 -5.44 16.55
CA LEU A 31 0.48 -5.19 17.92
C LEU A 31 0.20 -6.50 18.68
N ASP A 32 0.92 -6.73 19.79
CA ASP A 32 0.76 -7.89 20.68
C ASP A 32 -0.69 -8.04 21.16
N GLU A 33 -1.26 -6.91 21.58
CA GLU A 33 -2.68 -6.75 21.80
C GLU A 33 -3.22 -5.87 20.67
N ARG A 34 -3.87 -6.46 19.68
CA ARG A 34 -4.58 -5.71 18.64
C ARG A 34 -5.83 -5.07 19.24
N SER A 35 -5.66 -4.15 20.17
CA SER A 35 -6.73 -3.49 20.93
C SER A 35 -6.44 -2.00 21.07
N PRO A 36 -7.45 -1.17 21.43
CA PRO A 36 -7.21 0.21 21.81
C PRO A 36 -6.11 0.35 22.86
N MET A 37 -6.09 -0.52 23.87
CA MET A 37 -5.08 -0.49 24.93
C MET A 37 -3.69 -0.82 24.39
N GLY A 38 -3.56 -1.82 23.51
CA GLY A 38 -2.30 -2.16 22.88
C GLY A 38 -1.76 -1.04 21.98
N LEU A 39 -2.64 -0.37 21.23
CA LEU A 39 -2.27 0.83 20.46
C LEU A 39 -1.78 1.95 21.39
N MET A 40 -2.49 2.22 22.49
CA MET A 40 -2.07 3.22 23.48
C MET A 40 -0.72 2.89 24.11
N ARG A 41 -0.47 1.63 24.48
CA ARG A 41 0.83 1.19 25.01
C ARG A 41 1.95 1.35 23.99
N ALA A 42 1.72 0.96 22.73
CA ALA A 42 2.72 1.15 21.67
C ALA A 42 3.06 2.64 21.45
N ILE A 43 2.07 3.53 21.60
CA ILE A 43 2.28 4.98 21.57
C ILE A 43 3.13 5.43 22.76
N GLU A 44 2.77 5.02 23.98
CA GLU A 44 3.49 5.36 25.21
C GLU A 44 4.95 4.88 25.18
N GLU A 45 5.19 3.63 24.75
CA GLU A 45 6.52 3.05 24.59
C GLU A 45 7.37 3.83 23.57
N SER A 46 6.75 4.29 22.48
CA SER A 46 7.42 5.08 21.45
C SER A 46 7.79 6.49 21.93
N LEU A 47 7.00 7.08 22.83
CA LEU A 47 7.22 8.45 23.31
C LEU A 47 8.36 8.56 24.35
N LYS A 48 8.80 7.44 24.94
CA LYS A 48 9.73 7.36 26.08
C LYS A 48 9.24 8.14 27.32
N GLU A 49 9.67 7.74 28.52
CA GLU A 49 9.11 8.16 29.83
C GLU A 49 9.06 9.67 30.13
N GLU A 50 9.63 10.55 29.30
CA GLU A 50 9.83 11.97 29.61
C GLU A 50 8.69 12.90 29.16
N ARG A 51 7.59 12.40 28.57
CA ARG A 51 6.47 13.25 28.16
C ARG A 51 5.26 13.12 29.11
N PRO A 52 4.89 14.19 29.83
CA PRO A 52 3.74 14.19 30.73
C PRO A 52 2.38 14.18 29.99
N SER A 53 2.37 14.34 28.65
CA SER A 53 1.15 14.28 27.84
C SER A 53 1.37 13.51 26.53
N LEU A 54 0.36 12.73 26.13
CA LEU A 54 0.29 12.03 24.85
C LEU A 54 0.19 12.98 23.65
N PHE A 55 -0.35 14.17 23.88
CA PHE A 55 -0.61 15.17 22.85
C PHE A 55 0.19 16.46 23.09
N PRO A 56 0.50 17.23 22.03
CA PRO A 56 0.19 16.93 20.63
C PRO A 56 1.12 15.87 20.02
N MET A 57 0.69 15.15 18.97
CA MET A 57 1.50 14.14 18.27
C MET A 57 1.13 13.91 16.80
N VAL A 58 2.09 13.40 16.03
CA VAL A 58 1.87 12.78 14.73
C VAL A 58 1.92 11.26 14.92
N LEU A 59 0.83 10.57 14.61
CA LEU A 59 0.73 9.13 14.67
C LEU A 59 0.74 8.55 13.25
N LEU A 60 1.77 7.75 12.97
CA LEU A 60 1.98 7.02 11.72
C LEU A 60 1.60 5.55 11.96
N VAL A 61 0.54 5.08 11.30
CA VAL A 61 0.03 3.71 11.48
C VAL A 61 0.21 2.90 10.21
N ASP A 62 1.14 1.95 10.23
CA ASP A 62 1.33 0.99 9.14
C ASP A 62 0.34 -0.18 9.27
N GLU A 63 -0.06 -0.77 8.14
CA GLU A 63 -1.02 -1.89 8.07
C GLU A 63 -2.32 -1.67 8.86
N ALA A 64 -2.88 -0.46 8.82
CA ALA A 64 -4.02 -0.05 9.64
C ALA A 64 -5.32 -0.87 9.41
N ALA A 65 -5.42 -1.63 8.32
CA ALA A 65 -6.51 -2.60 8.14
C ALA A 65 -6.55 -3.64 9.26
N ALA A 66 -5.42 -3.95 9.87
CA ALA A 66 -5.35 -4.83 11.04
C ALA A 66 -6.21 -4.31 12.19
N LEU A 67 -6.39 -2.99 12.35
CA LEU A 67 -7.22 -2.42 13.41
C LEU A 67 -8.71 -2.78 13.27
N ALA A 68 -9.18 -3.04 12.04
CA ALA A 68 -10.56 -3.42 11.76
C ALA A 68 -10.83 -4.90 12.04
N ALA A 69 -9.80 -5.74 12.17
CA ALA A 69 -10.03 -7.19 12.18
C ALA A 69 -10.94 -7.62 13.36
N PRO A 70 -11.84 -8.60 13.14
CA PRO A 70 -12.76 -9.06 14.18
C PRO A 70 -12.04 -9.47 15.47
N GLY A 71 -12.59 -9.07 16.62
CA GLY A 71 -12.04 -9.39 17.94
C GLY A 71 -11.02 -8.38 18.48
N ASN A 72 -10.65 -7.36 17.70
CA ASN A 72 -9.67 -6.36 18.10
C ASN A 72 -10.22 -5.26 19.02
N GLY A 73 -11.53 -5.24 19.30
CA GLY A 73 -12.10 -4.37 20.35
C GLY A 73 -11.98 -2.85 20.12
N PHE A 74 -11.57 -2.40 18.93
CA PHE A 74 -11.72 -1.01 18.52
C PHE A 74 -13.20 -0.72 18.38
N ASP A 75 -13.69 0.32 19.04
CA ASP A 75 -15.09 0.73 19.01
C ASP A 75 -15.26 2.19 18.53
N ALA A 76 -16.51 2.59 18.31
CA ALA A 76 -16.82 3.95 17.89
C ALA A 76 -16.39 5.00 18.92
N SER A 77 -16.35 4.66 20.20
CA SER A 77 -15.95 5.55 21.29
C SER A 77 -14.46 5.89 21.20
N PHE A 78 -13.60 4.88 21.03
CA PHE A 78 -12.17 5.06 20.86
C PHE A 78 -11.84 5.89 19.61
N LEU A 79 -12.43 5.54 18.46
CA LEU A 79 -12.25 6.31 17.22
C LEU A 79 -12.80 7.74 17.37
N GLY A 80 -13.85 7.94 18.17
CA GLY A 80 -14.38 9.25 18.53
C GLY A 80 -13.39 10.10 19.32
N LEU A 81 -12.61 9.49 20.23
CA LEU A 81 -11.54 10.18 20.96
C LEU A 81 -10.42 10.64 20.02
N LEU A 82 -9.98 9.77 19.11
CA LEU A 82 -8.97 10.12 18.09
C LEU A 82 -9.48 11.25 17.19
N ARG A 83 -10.74 11.22 16.77
CA ARG A 83 -11.39 12.29 16.01
C ARG A 83 -11.38 13.61 16.77
N ALA A 84 -11.79 13.60 18.03
CA ALA A 84 -11.79 14.79 18.86
C ALA A 84 -10.39 15.40 19.03
N ALA A 85 -9.36 14.55 19.17
CA ALA A 85 -7.96 15.00 19.21
C ALA A 85 -7.51 15.60 17.86
N GLY A 86 -7.90 15.00 16.73
CA GLY A 86 -7.64 15.55 15.40
C GLY A 86 -8.30 16.92 15.17
N GLN A 87 -9.58 17.06 15.53
CA GLN A 87 -10.32 18.32 15.41
C GLN A 87 -9.76 19.44 16.28
N LYS A 88 -9.19 19.10 17.44
CA LYS A 88 -8.49 20.04 18.32
C LYS A 88 -7.06 20.36 17.86
N GLN A 89 -6.63 19.83 16.71
CA GLN A 89 -5.25 19.94 16.24
C GLN A 89 -4.25 19.47 17.31
N GLN A 90 -4.55 18.32 17.91
CA GLN A 90 -3.68 17.64 18.87
C GLN A 90 -3.15 16.31 18.31
N LEU A 91 -3.79 15.77 17.27
CA LEU A 91 -3.39 14.54 16.60
C LEU A 91 -3.37 14.75 15.09
N VAL A 92 -2.25 14.40 14.47
CA VAL A 92 -2.17 14.16 13.01
C VAL A 92 -2.09 12.66 12.81
N TRP A 93 -3.09 12.07 12.16
CA TRP A 93 -3.12 10.64 11.86
C TRP A 93 -2.78 10.41 10.39
N VAL A 94 -1.73 9.63 10.12
CA VAL A 94 -1.38 9.17 8.78
C VAL A 94 -1.30 7.66 8.83
N SER A 95 -2.02 6.98 7.93
CA SER A 95 -2.02 5.52 7.92
C SER A 95 -1.91 4.94 6.54
N THR A 96 -1.31 3.76 6.45
CA THR A 96 -1.31 2.92 5.26
C THR A 96 -2.29 1.77 5.47
N SER A 97 -2.86 1.26 4.38
CA SER A 97 -3.70 0.07 4.42
C SER A 97 -3.73 -0.60 3.05
N HIS A 98 -3.90 -1.92 3.03
CA HIS A 98 -4.15 -2.68 1.82
C HIS A 98 -5.64 -2.64 1.39
N ALA A 99 -6.54 -2.27 2.30
CA ALA A 99 -7.98 -2.20 2.09
C ALA A 99 -8.53 -0.79 2.39
N ASP A 100 -9.73 -0.48 1.89
CA ASP A 100 -10.39 0.80 2.21
C ASP A 100 -10.87 0.76 3.66
N LEU A 101 -10.17 1.49 4.54
CA LEU A 101 -10.47 1.53 5.97
C LEU A 101 -11.89 2.02 6.26
N HIS A 102 -12.45 2.92 5.45
CA HIS A 102 -13.83 3.36 5.62
C HIS A 102 -14.81 2.21 5.35
N GLN A 103 -14.54 1.42 4.31
CA GLN A 103 -15.36 0.26 4.02
C GLN A 103 -15.25 -0.79 5.13
N LEU A 104 -14.02 -1.12 5.55
CA LEU A 104 -13.77 -2.07 6.64
C LEU A 104 -14.49 -1.67 7.93
N PHE A 105 -14.29 -0.43 8.38
CA PHE A 105 -14.94 0.05 9.60
C PHE A 105 -16.47 0.13 9.46
N HIS A 106 -17.01 0.39 8.27
CA HIS A 106 -18.44 0.35 8.06
C HIS A 106 -19.00 -1.09 8.12
N GLU A 107 -18.32 -2.06 7.52
CA GLU A 107 -18.71 -3.47 7.52
C GLU A 107 -18.71 -4.06 8.93
N ASP A 108 -17.77 -3.65 9.79
CA ASP A 108 -17.67 -4.10 11.18
C ASP A 108 -18.49 -3.26 12.19
N HIS A 109 -19.43 -2.43 11.70
CA HIS A 109 -20.24 -1.53 12.52
C HIS A 109 -19.46 -0.52 13.37
N LEU A 110 -18.20 -0.27 13.02
CA LEU A 110 -17.33 0.76 13.59
C LEU A 110 -17.57 2.09 12.88
N THR A 111 -18.84 2.51 12.77
CA THR A 111 -19.27 3.72 12.07
C THR A 111 -18.86 4.97 12.85
N SER A 112 -17.56 5.22 12.93
CA SER A 112 -17.00 6.47 13.41
C SER A 112 -16.73 7.37 12.22
N PRO A 113 -17.16 8.64 12.28
CA PRO A 113 -16.80 9.59 11.24
C PRO A 113 -15.31 9.95 11.28
N PHE A 114 -14.49 9.36 12.18
CA PHE A 114 -13.05 9.60 12.26
C PHE A 114 -12.35 9.54 10.90
N LEU A 115 -12.68 8.53 10.08
CA LEU A 115 -12.09 8.38 8.75
C LEU A 115 -12.85 9.13 7.65
N ASN A 116 -14.03 9.69 7.93
CA ASN A 116 -14.80 10.45 6.92
C ASN A 116 -14.10 11.74 6.52
N ASP A 117 -13.30 12.31 7.43
CA ASP A 117 -12.55 13.55 7.19
C ASP A 117 -11.11 13.25 6.70
N SER A 118 -10.78 11.98 6.42
CA SER A 118 -9.44 11.59 5.95
C SER A 118 -9.26 11.83 4.45
N LEU A 119 -8.12 12.41 4.06
CA LEU A 119 -7.70 12.47 2.67
C LEU A 119 -7.21 11.09 2.23
N LYS A 120 -7.90 10.47 1.27
CA LYS A 120 -7.50 9.19 0.70
C LYS A 120 -6.52 9.39 -0.44
N ILE A 121 -5.28 8.92 -0.26
CA ILE A 121 -4.25 8.90 -1.31
C ILE A 121 -4.07 7.47 -1.79
N GLN A 122 -4.28 7.24 -3.08
CA GLN A 122 -4.03 5.95 -3.70
C GLN A 122 -2.57 5.85 -4.12
N VAL A 123 -1.91 4.76 -3.74
CA VAL A 123 -0.53 4.47 -4.08
C VAL A 123 -0.50 3.26 -5.00
N GLY A 124 -0.20 3.50 -6.26
CA GLY A 124 -0.14 2.51 -7.33
C GLY A 124 1.27 2.32 -7.90
N ALA A 125 1.34 2.06 -9.20
CA ALA A 125 2.60 1.97 -9.93
C ALA A 125 3.26 3.35 -10.05
N LEU A 126 4.58 3.35 -10.25
CA LEU A 126 5.32 4.56 -10.58
C LEU A 126 4.90 5.08 -11.96
N GLU A 127 4.91 6.41 -12.10
CA GLU A 127 4.89 7.04 -13.42
C GLU A 127 6.16 6.68 -14.20
N ALA A 128 6.10 6.85 -15.53
CA ALA A 128 7.20 6.44 -16.41
C ALA A 128 8.51 7.13 -16.01
N GLU A 129 8.44 8.45 -15.82
CA GLU A 129 9.57 9.31 -15.48
C GLU A 129 10.17 8.94 -14.12
N ALA A 130 9.33 8.57 -13.15
CA ALA A 130 9.77 8.17 -11.81
C ALA A 130 10.43 6.78 -11.82
N ALA A 131 9.90 5.83 -12.59
CA ALA A 131 10.49 4.50 -12.76
C ALA A 131 11.84 4.60 -13.49
N ASP A 132 11.91 5.39 -14.55
CA ASP A 132 13.14 5.63 -15.31
C ASP A 132 14.21 6.31 -14.43
N ALA A 133 13.82 7.31 -13.62
CA ALA A 133 14.71 7.97 -12.69
C ALA A 133 15.28 7.01 -11.64
N LEU A 134 14.44 6.14 -11.06
CA LEU A 134 14.86 5.13 -10.10
C LEU A 134 15.90 4.17 -10.72
N LEU A 135 15.62 3.65 -11.91
CA LEU A 135 16.51 2.70 -12.59
C LEU A 135 17.80 3.36 -13.08
N ALA A 136 17.73 4.63 -13.50
CA ALA A 136 18.91 5.38 -13.93
C ALA A 136 19.89 5.63 -12.77
N GLN A 137 19.38 5.83 -11.56
CA GLN A 137 20.22 6.02 -10.36
C GLN A 137 20.92 4.73 -9.94
N GLU A 138 20.23 3.59 -9.97
CA GLU A 138 20.73 2.34 -9.36
C GLU A 138 21.47 1.42 -10.35
N LEU A 139 21.02 1.33 -11.60
CA LEU A 139 21.47 0.30 -12.56
C LEU A 139 22.08 0.86 -13.85
N GLY A 140 21.84 2.14 -14.15
CA GLY A 140 22.13 2.74 -15.44
C GLY A 140 21.26 2.18 -16.58
N LYS A 141 21.47 2.70 -17.81
CA LYS A 141 20.60 2.40 -18.97
C LYS A 141 20.62 0.95 -19.44
N ARG A 142 21.62 0.15 -19.06
CA ARG A 142 21.83 -1.20 -19.59
C ARG A 142 20.69 -2.14 -19.24
N TRP A 143 20.21 -2.08 -18.00
CA TRP A 143 19.24 -3.04 -17.47
C TRP A 143 17.83 -2.49 -17.37
N ALA A 144 17.66 -1.16 -17.49
CA ALA A 144 16.40 -0.48 -17.23
C ALA A 144 15.21 -1.07 -18.01
N LEU A 145 15.36 -1.29 -19.32
CA LEU A 145 14.27 -1.85 -20.14
C LEU A 145 13.88 -3.26 -19.68
N ALA A 146 14.86 -4.14 -19.48
CA ALA A 146 14.60 -5.52 -19.10
C ALA A 146 14.00 -5.63 -17.68
N VAL A 147 14.45 -4.77 -16.76
CA VAL A 147 13.86 -4.66 -15.42
C VAL A 147 12.42 -4.14 -15.49
N LEU A 148 12.12 -3.15 -16.35
CA LEU A 148 10.74 -2.69 -16.56
C LEU A 148 9.84 -3.75 -17.18
N GLU A 149 10.37 -4.55 -18.11
CA GLU A 149 9.64 -5.67 -18.71
C GLU A 149 9.29 -6.73 -17.66
N GLU A 150 10.22 -7.01 -16.74
CA GLU A 150 10.03 -8.02 -15.71
C GLU A 150 9.17 -7.53 -14.53
N ALA A 151 9.58 -6.42 -13.92
CA ALA A 151 9.00 -5.88 -12.69
C ALA A 151 7.82 -4.93 -12.93
N GLY A 152 7.62 -4.49 -14.18
CA GLY A 152 6.68 -3.43 -14.51
C GLY A 152 7.11 -2.10 -13.90
N ARG A 153 6.14 -1.23 -13.61
CA ARG A 153 6.36 0.02 -12.87
C ARG A 153 6.04 -0.12 -11.38
N LEU A 154 6.12 -1.33 -10.85
CA LEU A 154 5.76 -1.61 -9.47
C LEU A 154 6.94 -1.25 -8.54
N PRO A 155 6.77 -0.33 -7.55
CA PRO A 155 7.91 0.19 -6.79
C PRO A 155 8.74 -0.90 -6.09
N TYR A 156 8.07 -1.90 -5.48
CA TYR A 156 8.75 -2.94 -4.70
C TYR A 156 9.51 -3.94 -5.59
N PRO A 157 8.88 -4.53 -6.64
CA PRO A 157 9.60 -5.27 -7.68
C PRO A 157 10.79 -4.52 -8.28
N LEU A 158 10.62 -3.24 -8.63
CA LEU A 158 11.69 -2.43 -9.22
C LEU A 158 12.88 -2.27 -8.29
N GLN A 159 12.62 -1.91 -7.03
CA GLN A 159 13.68 -1.74 -6.03
C GLN A 159 14.40 -3.06 -5.74
N TRP A 160 13.65 -4.17 -5.67
CA TRP A 160 14.21 -5.49 -5.45
C TRP A 160 15.16 -5.89 -6.59
N MET A 161 14.70 -5.75 -7.85
CA MET A 161 15.53 -6.05 -9.03
C MET A 161 16.77 -5.17 -9.09
N ALA A 162 16.65 -3.89 -8.73
CA ALA A 162 17.77 -2.97 -8.68
C ALA A 162 18.83 -3.42 -7.66
N ASP A 163 18.44 -3.75 -6.42
CA ASP A 163 19.37 -4.25 -5.40
C ASP A 163 20.01 -5.59 -5.80
N ALA A 164 19.21 -6.52 -6.36
CA ALA A 164 19.71 -7.82 -6.80
C ALA A 164 20.75 -7.68 -7.93
N LEU A 165 20.45 -6.90 -8.96
CA LEU A 165 21.34 -6.67 -10.10
C LEU A 165 22.58 -5.85 -9.74
N PHE A 166 22.47 -4.97 -8.73
CA PHE A 166 23.62 -4.26 -8.18
C PHE A 166 24.63 -5.22 -7.54
N ARG A 167 24.14 -6.25 -6.84
CA ARG A 167 24.98 -7.26 -6.17
C ARG A 167 25.49 -8.34 -7.13
N ASP A 168 24.64 -8.79 -8.05
CA ASP A 168 24.91 -9.85 -9.01
C ASP A 168 24.27 -9.50 -10.37
N PRO A 169 25.05 -9.05 -11.37
CA PRO A 169 24.53 -8.49 -12.62
C PRO A 169 24.07 -9.57 -13.62
N VAL A 170 23.34 -10.57 -13.14
CA VAL A 170 22.74 -11.67 -13.91
C VAL A 170 21.22 -11.54 -13.86
N LEU A 171 20.65 -11.00 -14.94
CA LEU A 171 19.22 -10.66 -15.04
C LEU A 171 18.29 -11.84 -14.75
N ASP A 172 18.48 -12.98 -15.42
CA ASP A 172 17.56 -14.12 -15.31
C ASP A 172 17.51 -14.65 -13.86
N ARG A 173 18.67 -14.72 -13.20
CA ARG A 173 18.76 -15.12 -11.80
C ARG A 173 18.06 -14.12 -10.87
N ALA A 174 18.24 -12.83 -11.12
CA ALA A 174 17.55 -11.78 -10.36
C ALA A 174 16.03 -11.87 -10.58
N ALA A 175 15.57 -12.07 -11.82
CA ALA A 175 14.15 -12.21 -12.14
C ALA A 175 13.51 -13.40 -11.42
N ASP A 176 14.14 -14.58 -11.48
CA ASP A 176 13.62 -15.79 -10.82
C ASP A 176 13.58 -15.62 -9.29
N ALA A 177 14.66 -15.12 -8.70
CA ALA A 177 14.71 -14.86 -7.26
C ALA A 177 13.73 -13.77 -6.81
N MET A 178 13.47 -12.77 -7.66
CA MET A 178 12.44 -11.75 -7.39
C MET A 178 11.05 -12.41 -7.34
N ARG A 179 10.70 -13.22 -8.33
CA ARG A 179 9.38 -13.87 -8.40
C ARG A 179 9.13 -14.72 -7.15
N GLU A 180 10.10 -15.53 -6.74
CA GLU A 180 10.03 -16.33 -5.51
C GLU A 180 9.89 -15.44 -4.26
N ALA A 181 10.72 -14.40 -4.13
CA ALA A 181 10.68 -13.51 -2.98
C ALA A 181 9.37 -12.70 -2.87
N LEU A 182 8.73 -12.41 -4.00
CA LEU A 182 7.53 -11.58 -4.07
C LEU A 182 6.23 -12.36 -4.11
N GLU A 183 6.27 -13.68 -4.21
CA GLU A 183 5.08 -14.54 -4.18
C GLU A 183 4.16 -14.23 -2.99
N PRO A 184 4.64 -14.08 -1.74
CA PRO A 184 3.77 -13.72 -0.62
C PRO A 184 3.09 -12.35 -0.77
N ALA A 185 3.77 -11.39 -1.43
CA ALA A 185 3.22 -10.07 -1.69
C ALA A 185 2.13 -10.14 -2.78
N PHE A 186 2.37 -10.89 -3.85
CA PHE A 186 1.40 -11.13 -4.93
C PHE A 186 0.18 -11.89 -4.42
N ASP A 187 0.37 -12.91 -3.60
CA ASP A 187 -0.69 -13.64 -2.90
C ASP A 187 -1.56 -12.70 -2.07
N SER A 188 -0.92 -11.82 -1.29
CA SER A 188 -1.64 -10.82 -0.53
C SER A 188 -2.47 -9.91 -1.45
N TRP A 189 -1.90 -9.41 -2.54
CA TRP A 189 -2.61 -8.54 -3.49
C TRP A 189 -3.80 -9.26 -4.14
N TRP A 190 -3.66 -10.55 -4.45
CA TRP A 190 -4.69 -11.39 -5.05
C TRP A 190 -5.80 -11.76 -4.09
N ARG A 191 -5.45 -12.17 -2.87
CA ARG A 191 -6.39 -12.65 -1.85
C ARG A 191 -7.48 -11.64 -1.52
N TRP A 192 -7.12 -10.36 -1.46
CA TRP A 192 -8.03 -9.27 -1.10
C TRP A 192 -8.89 -8.75 -2.26
N ARG A 193 -8.92 -9.45 -3.41
CA ARG A 193 -9.76 -9.10 -4.57
C ARG A 193 -11.05 -9.88 -4.55
N ASP A 194 -12.13 -9.21 -4.92
CA ASP A 194 -13.42 -9.86 -5.15
C ASP A 194 -13.41 -10.68 -6.46
N GLY A 195 -14.46 -11.46 -6.70
CA GLY A 195 -14.56 -12.33 -7.86
C GLY A 195 -14.52 -11.58 -9.20
N ASP A 196 -15.10 -10.38 -9.27
CA ASP A 196 -15.09 -9.56 -10.48
C ASP A 196 -13.73 -8.94 -10.75
N GLU A 197 -13.04 -8.46 -9.72
CA GLU A 197 -11.67 -7.99 -9.80
C GLU A 197 -10.72 -9.11 -10.26
N LYS A 198 -10.83 -10.31 -9.68
CA LYS A 198 -10.02 -11.48 -10.10
C LYS A 198 -10.28 -11.89 -11.54
N ARG A 199 -11.54 -11.97 -11.95
CA ARG A 199 -11.95 -12.26 -13.34
C ARG A 199 -11.33 -11.24 -14.31
N LEU A 200 -11.42 -9.95 -14.00
CA LEU A 200 -10.90 -8.89 -14.85
C LEU A 200 -9.37 -8.87 -14.90
N LEU A 201 -8.69 -9.11 -13.78
CA LEU A 201 -7.23 -9.30 -13.75
C LEU A 201 -6.82 -10.49 -14.65
N GLY A 202 -7.52 -11.61 -14.56
CA GLY A 202 -7.28 -12.79 -15.40
C GLY A 202 -7.47 -12.52 -16.90
N ALA A 203 -8.40 -11.64 -17.27
CA ALA A 203 -8.59 -11.18 -18.64
C ALA A 203 -7.46 -10.24 -19.10
N CYS A 204 -6.93 -9.39 -18.21
CA CYS A 204 -5.81 -8.50 -18.50
C CYS A 204 -4.48 -9.22 -18.78
N VAL A 205 -4.35 -10.52 -18.50
CA VAL A 205 -3.19 -11.34 -18.91
C VAL A 205 -2.98 -11.30 -20.43
N VAL A 206 -4.06 -11.38 -21.21
CA VAL A 206 -4.03 -11.29 -22.69
C VAL A 206 -4.34 -9.89 -23.21
N GLY A 207 -4.66 -8.97 -22.30
CA GLY A 207 -5.07 -7.61 -22.59
C GLY A 207 -6.56 -7.49 -22.90
N VAL A 208 -7.19 -6.42 -22.40
CA VAL A 208 -8.62 -6.13 -22.57
C VAL A 208 -8.79 -4.78 -23.25
N GLU A 209 -9.53 -4.73 -24.34
CA GLU A 209 -9.87 -3.47 -25.01
C GLU A 209 -10.98 -2.73 -24.25
N LEU A 210 -10.85 -1.40 -24.11
CA LEU A 210 -11.86 -0.55 -23.47
C LEU A 210 -13.18 -0.56 -24.26
N ALA A 211 -13.08 -0.69 -25.59
CA ALA A 211 -14.23 -0.73 -26.49
C ALA A 211 -15.08 -1.98 -26.22
N GLY A 212 -16.37 -1.78 -25.99
CA GLY A 212 -17.32 -2.87 -25.74
C GLY A 212 -17.42 -3.33 -24.28
N LEU A 213 -16.62 -2.77 -23.36
CA LEU A 213 -16.76 -3.08 -21.95
C LEU A 213 -18.00 -2.43 -21.32
N ALA A 214 -18.69 -3.22 -20.50
CA ALA A 214 -19.78 -2.74 -19.67
C ALA A 214 -19.30 -1.61 -18.75
N SER A 215 -20.20 -0.67 -18.44
CA SER A 215 -19.90 0.48 -17.55
C SER A 215 -19.36 0.03 -16.18
N HIS A 216 -19.85 -1.10 -15.68
CA HIS A 216 -19.40 -1.70 -14.44
C HIS A 216 -17.92 -2.16 -14.51
N ASP A 217 -17.57 -3.00 -15.48
CA ASP A 217 -16.21 -3.52 -15.67
C ASP A 217 -15.20 -2.38 -15.89
N ARG A 218 -15.56 -1.36 -16.69
CA ARG A 218 -14.71 -0.17 -16.89
C ARG A 218 -14.38 0.55 -15.58
N ARG A 219 -15.34 0.62 -14.66
CA ARG A 219 -15.13 1.24 -13.35
C ARG A 219 -14.19 0.41 -12.49
N ILE A 220 -14.33 -0.92 -12.52
CA ILE A 220 -13.43 -1.82 -11.80
C ILE A 220 -12.00 -1.70 -12.33
N LEU A 221 -11.82 -1.79 -13.65
CA LEU A 221 -10.51 -1.66 -14.29
C LEU A 221 -9.84 -0.33 -13.95
N ARG A 222 -10.57 0.79 -14.01
CA ARG A 222 -10.01 2.10 -13.59
C ARG A 222 -9.56 2.13 -12.13
N ARG A 223 -10.28 1.46 -11.22
CA ARG A 223 -9.83 1.31 -9.82
C ARG A 223 -8.57 0.45 -9.73
N LEU A 224 -8.44 -0.60 -10.54
CA LEU A 224 -7.24 -1.43 -10.60
C LEU A 224 -6.04 -0.65 -11.19
N VAL A 225 -6.26 0.23 -12.18
CA VAL A 225 -5.24 1.15 -12.72
C VAL A 225 -4.75 2.07 -11.61
N ALA A 226 -5.66 2.71 -10.89
CA ALA A 226 -5.30 3.64 -9.83
C ALA A 226 -4.58 2.96 -8.64
N ARG A 227 -4.80 1.65 -8.45
CA ARG A 227 -4.07 0.80 -7.50
C ARG A 227 -2.74 0.26 -8.04
N GLY A 228 -2.43 0.51 -9.31
CA GLY A 228 -1.22 0.04 -9.98
C GLY A 228 -1.21 -1.46 -10.32
N LEU A 229 -2.37 -2.13 -10.27
CA LEU A 229 -2.47 -3.58 -10.52
C LEU A 229 -2.63 -3.90 -12.01
N ILE A 230 -3.05 -2.92 -12.81
CA ILE A 230 -3.11 -2.97 -14.27
C ILE A 230 -2.60 -1.64 -14.85
N LEU A 231 -2.25 -1.63 -16.13
CA LEU A 231 -1.89 -0.46 -16.91
C LEU A 231 -3.00 -0.17 -17.93
N GLU A 232 -3.22 1.09 -18.26
CA GLU A 232 -4.08 1.52 -19.37
C GLU A 232 -3.19 2.25 -20.39
N ASP A 233 -3.08 1.70 -21.60
CA ASP A 233 -2.35 2.30 -22.71
C ASP A 233 -3.15 2.18 -24.00
N ALA A 234 -3.29 3.30 -24.72
CA ALA A 234 -4.06 3.39 -25.97
C ALA A 234 -5.48 2.77 -25.91
N GLY A 235 -6.14 2.81 -24.75
CA GLY A 235 -7.48 2.22 -24.56
C GLY A 235 -7.46 0.71 -24.33
N ARG A 236 -6.30 0.11 -24.05
CA ARG A 236 -6.14 -1.30 -23.70
C ARG A 236 -5.63 -1.44 -22.27
N PHE A 237 -6.18 -2.40 -21.54
CA PHE A 237 -5.80 -2.74 -20.17
C PHE A 237 -4.91 -3.98 -20.12
N THR A 238 -3.74 -3.88 -19.49
CA THR A 238 -2.76 -4.98 -19.37
C THR A 238 -2.19 -5.10 -17.96
N LEU A 239 -1.51 -6.21 -17.64
CA LEU A 239 -0.82 -6.38 -16.36
C LEU A 239 0.60 -5.78 -16.42
N PRO A 240 1.04 -5.02 -15.38
CA PRO A 240 2.39 -4.48 -15.29
C PRO A 240 3.42 -5.58 -15.02
N GLY A 241 4.47 -5.63 -15.84
CA GLY A 241 5.57 -6.58 -15.67
C GLY A 241 5.21 -8.02 -16.03
N ALA A 242 6.22 -8.83 -16.32
CA ALA A 242 6.08 -10.27 -16.56
C ALA A 242 5.77 -11.01 -15.25
N ALA A 243 6.50 -10.73 -14.15
CA ALA A 243 6.33 -11.43 -12.88
C ALA A 243 4.88 -11.42 -12.35
N TRP A 244 4.24 -10.25 -12.33
CA TRP A 244 2.85 -10.15 -11.89
C TRP A 244 1.87 -10.77 -12.91
N ARG A 245 2.18 -10.69 -14.21
CA ARG A 245 1.37 -11.30 -15.26
C ARG A 245 1.33 -12.82 -15.14
N ASP A 246 2.50 -13.42 -14.92
CA ASP A 246 2.66 -14.87 -14.81
C ASP A 246 1.95 -15.39 -13.55
N PHE A 247 2.14 -14.72 -12.41
CA PHE A 247 1.42 -15.01 -11.17
C PHE A 247 -0.11 -15.01 -11.40
N VAL A 248 -0.67 -13.98 -12.05
CA VAL A 248 -2.12 -13.93 -12.32
C VAL A 248 -2.56 -15.02 -13.30
N ALA A 249 -1.73 -15.35 -14.29
CA ALA A 249 -2.03 -16.39 -15.26
C ALA A 249 -2.16 -17.78 -14.61
N GLU A 250 -1.35 -18.06 -13.59
CA GLU A 250 -1.39 -19.28 -12.80
C GLU A 250 -2.64 -19.35 -11.91
N HIS A 251 -3.03 -18.21 -11.31
CA HIS A 251 -4.11 -18.15 -10.32
C HIS A 251 -5.52 -17.93 -10.89
N ARG A 252 -5.67 -17.46 -12.13
CA ARG A 252 -7.00 -17.13 -12.71
C ARG A 252 -7.91 -18.34 -12.96
N HIS A 253 -7.40 -19.57 -12.84
CA HIS A 253 -8.13 -20.81 -13.11
C HIS A 253 -8.44 -21.62 -11.84
N GLY A 254 -7.97 -21.19 -10.66
CA GLY A 254 -8.25 -21.78 -9.36
C GLY A 254 -9.35 -21.05 -8.61
#